data_AF-A0A7J6Q4V5-F1
#
_entry.id   AF-A0A7J6Q4V5-F1
#
_cell.length_a   1.000
_cell.length_b   1.000
_cell.length_c   1.000
_cell.angle_alpha   90.00
_cell.angle_beta   90.00
_cell.angle_gamma   90.00
#
_symmetry.space_group_name_H-M   'P 1'
#
loop_
_entity.id
_entity.type
_entity.pdbx_description
1 polymer ?
#
loop_
_entity_poly.entity_id
_entity_poly.type
_entity_poly.pdbx_seq_one_letter_code
_entity_poly.pdbx_strand_id
1 'polypeptide(L)'
;MDFPALFLLCWGTVLIILTLITISFSVYRRELVRRRAAKSRTAKDGSSETRKLPFVCADGSVGRCLVQTGYSVSQAGEVTRIGWLAVMVTAFVVMVLLAPVSYFPALYAAMGTDWNGIMGPYLFTFVVFHATAAFFISFYDAIRAWFMVPQSLATAGYVLIEEEVPALDETVMGDPGETSDEPLPSISRRILANWRQVIQRFRAASQKSIVPVEVSDGGDRVIEYTCVRYLYEEEEDRFRPAAESTEITPEESRRLLA
;
A
#
# COMPACT_ATOMS: atom_id res chain seq x y z
N MET A 1 25.72 8.01 -30.94
CA MET A 1 25.58 7.60 -29.53
C MET A 1 25.19 6.15 -29.57
N ASP A 2 25.92 5.28 -28.89
CA ASP A 2 25.69 3.83 -28.96
C ASP A 2 24.29 3.50 -28.43
N PHE A 3 23.59 2.58 -29.09
CA PHE A 3 22.22 2.16 -28.74
C PHE A 3 22.01 1.95 -27.22
N PRO A 4 22.92 1.25 -26.49
CA PRO A 4 22.71 0.98 -25.06
C PRO A 4 22.72 2.26 -24.22
N ALA A 5 23.63 3.20 -24.53
CA ALA A 5 23.74 4.46 -23.81
C ALA A 5 22.51 5.34 -24.03
N LEU A 6 22.03 5.44 -25.27
CA LEU A 6 20.81 6.20 -25.59
C LEU A 6 19.58 5.58 -24.90
N PHE A 7 19.45 4.25 -24.94
CA PHE A 7 18.36 3.54 -24.29
C PHE A 7 18.32 3.81 -22.77
N LEU A 8 19.46 3.65 -22.10
CA LEU A 8 19.57 3.89 -20.66
C LEU A 8 19.32 5.35 -20.30
N LEU A 9 19.77 6.29 -21.14
CA LEU A 9 19.52 7.72 -20.95
C LEU A 9 18.02 8.04 -21.04
N CYS A 10 17.32 7.50 -22.05
CA CYS A 10 15.88 7.70 -22.22
C CYS A 10 15.10 7.13 -21.02
N TRP A 11 15.37 5.89 -20.64
CA TRP A 11 14.73 5.25 -19.49
C TRP A 11 15.03 5.97 -18.17
N GLY A 12 16.29 6.29 -17.93
CA GLY A 12 16.72 7.04 -16.75
C GLY A 12 16.01 8.39 -16.65
N THR A 13 15.86 9.09 -17.79
CA THR A 13 15.14 10.38 -17.84
C THR A 13 13.67 10.22 -17.47
N VAL A 14 12.97 9.21 -18.01
CA VAL A 14 11.57 8.93 -17.66
C VAL A 14 11.41 8.65 -16.16
N LEU A 15 12.28 7.81 -15.60
CA LEU A 15 12.25 7.46 -14.17
C LEU A 15 12.54 8.68 -13.28
N ILE A 16 13.50 9.52 -13.67
CA ILE A 16 13.83 10.75 -12.93
C ILE A 16 12.64 11.71 -12.95
N ILE A 17 12.04 11.97 -14.12
CA ILE A 17 10.89 12.87 -14.24
C ILE A 17 9.73 12.37 -13.37
N LEU A 18 9.41 11.08 -13.46
CA LEU A 18 8.30 10.51 -12.69
C LEU A 18 8.57 10.52 -11.18
N THR A 19 9.83 10.30 -10.78
CA THR A 19 10.25 10.42 -9.38
C THR A 19 10.12 11.85 -8.88
N LEU A 20 10.54 12.85 -9.67
CA LEU A 20 10.38 14.26 -9.33
C LEU A 20 8.90 14.64 -9.18
N ILE A 21 8.04 14.21 -10.12
CA ILE A 21 6.58 14.41 -10.02
C ILE A 21 6.03 13.79 -8.73
N THR A 22 6.48 12.58 -8.38
CA THR A 22 6.07 11.87 -7.16
C THR A 22 6.51 12.61 -5.88
N ILE A 23 7.73 13.15 -5.88
CA ILE A 23 8.26 13.97 -4.77
C ILE A 23 7.45 15.27 -4.65
N SER A 24 7.22 15.97 -5.76
CA SER A 24 6.42 17.20 -5.79
C SER A 24 5.01 16.96 -5.27
N PHE A 25 4.35 15.89 -5.71
CA PHE A 25 3.04 15.48 -5.21
C PHE A 25 3.08 15.15 -3.71
N SER A 26 4.13 14.46 -3.24
CA SER A 26 4.30 14.12 -1.83
C SER A 26 4.46 15.37 -0.95
N VAL A 27 5.20 16.36 -1.42
CA VAL A 27 5.34 17.66 -0.75
C VAL A 27 4.00 18.40 -0.74
N TYR A 28 3.32 18.46 -1.88
CA TYR A 28 1.99 19.06 -1.99
C TYR A 28 0.98 18.42 -1.02
N ARG A 29 0.91 17.08 -0.98
CA ARG A 29 0.03 16.34 -0.07
C ARG A 29 0.34 16.65 1.39
N ARG A 30 1.62 16.65 1.78
CA ARG A 30 2.04 16.97 3.15
C ARG A 30 1.62 18.38 3.57
N GLU A 31 1.81 19.35 2.68
CA GLU A 31 1.45 20.74 2.95
C GLU A 31 -0.07 20.91 3.05
N LEU A 32 -0.83 20.23 2.19
CA LEU A 32 -2.29 20.21 2.26
C LEU A 32 -2.80 19.66 3.61
N VAL A 33 -2.23 18.54 4.07
CA VAL A 33 -2.57 17.95 5.37
C VAL A 33 -2.25 18.91 6.51
N ARG A 34 -1.07 19.53 6.49
CA ARG A 34 -0.68 20.53 7.51
C ARG A 34 -1.65 21.70 7.57
N ARG A 35 -2.02 22.27 6.42
CA ARG A 35 -2.97 23.39 6.35
C ARG A 35 -4.35 23.02 6.88
N ARG A 36 -4.82 21.80 6.60
CA ARG A 36 -6.10 21.30 7.11
C ARG A 36 -6.07 21.04 8.60
N ALA A 37 -5.01 20.43 9.12
CA ALA A 37 -4.83 20.25 10.56
C ALA A 37 -4.77 21.59 11.32
N ALA A 38 -4.16 22.63 10.73
CA ALA A 38 -4.18 23.97 11.31
C ALA A 38 -5.59 24.60 11.31
N LYS A 39 -6.37 24.36 10.25
CA LYS A 39 -7.76 24.84 10.14
C LYS A 39 -8.71 24.08 11.07
N SER A 40 -8.54 22.76 11.25
CA SER A 40 -9.37 21.99 12.17
C SER A 40 -9.06 22.28 13.64
N ARG A 41 -7.84 22.70 13.98
CA ARG A 41 -7.54 23.19 15.35
C ARG A 41 -8.19 24.52 15.69
N THR A 42 -8.49 25.33 14.68
CA THR A 42 -9.13 26.65 14.85
C THR A 42 -10.65 26.58 14.72
N ALA A 43 -11.18 25.65 13.94
CA ALA A 43 -12.59 25.30 13.95
C ALA A 43 -12.90 24.41 15.15
N LYS A 44 -13.82 24.81 16.03
CA LYS A 44 -14.36 23.97 17.12
C LYS A 44 -15.15 22.74 16.63
N ASP A 45 -14.96 22.32 15.38
CA ASP A 45 -15.69 21.22 14.77
C ASP A 45 -15.06 19.89 15.16
N GLY A 46 -15.81 19.09 15.92
CA GLY A 46 -15.48 17.71 16.28
C GLY A 46 -15.52 16.73 15.11
N SER A 47 -15.43 17.18 13.85
CA SER A 47 -15.35 16.31 12.69
C SER A 47 -13.94 15.73 12.56
N SER A 48 -13.65 14.72 13.37
CA SER A 48 -12.37 14.00 13.31
C SER A 48 -12.19 13.40 11.92
N GLU A 49 -11.07 13.71 11.25
CA GLU A 49 -10.66 13.09 9.97
C GLU A 49 -10.45 11.57 10.09
N THR A 50 -10.28 11.09 11.33
CA THR A 50 -10.09 9.69 11.70
C THR A 50 -11.13 9.26 12.72
N ARG A 51 -11.94 8.24 12.39
CA ARG A 51 -12.89 7.65 13.34
C ARG A 51 -12.39 6.27 13.76
N LYS A 52 -12.30 6.06 15.07
CA LYS A 52 -12.05 4.75 15.67
C LYS A 52 -13.37 4.01 15.75
N LEU A 53 -13.45 2.83 15.15
CA LEU A 53 -14.56 1.90 15.33
C LEU A 53 -14.08 0.79 16.28
N PRO A 54 -14.62 0.73 17.51
CA PRO A 54 -14.34 -0.39 18.38
C PRO A 54 -15.01 -1.64 17.81
N PHE A 55 -14.24 -2.70 17.60
CA PHE A 55 -14.78 -4.03 17.35
C PHE A 55 -14.85 -4.76 18.69
N VAL A 56 -16.06 -5.11 19.13
CA VAL A 56 -16.25 -5.95 20.31
C VAL A 56 -16.05 -7.39 19.85
N CYS A 57 -14.96 -8.02 20.26
CA CYS A 57 -14.80 -9.46 20.08
C CYS A 57 -15.76 -10.18 21.05
N ALA A 58 -16.47 -11.20 20.57
CA ALA A 58 -17.41 -11.99 21.37
C ALA A 58 -16.76 -12.69 22.58
N ASP A 59 -15.43 -12.84 22.57
CA ASP A 59 -14.62 -13.50 23.60
C ASP A 59 -14.20 -12.58 24.76
N GLY A 60 -14.56 -11.29 24.74
CA GLY A 60 -14.16 -10.33 25.78
C GLY A 60 -12.67 -9.98 25.79
N SER A 61 -11.89 -10.44 24.79
CA SER A 61 -10.49 -10.05 24.62
C SER A 61 -10.36 -8.60 24.13
N VAL A 62 -9.21 -7.97 24.40
CA VAL A 62 -8.93 -6.54 24.12
C VAL A 62 -9.43 -6.16 22.73
N GLY A 63 -10.47 -5.31 22.70
CA GLY A 63 -11.17 -4.94 21.48
C GLY A 63 -10.22 -4.39 20.43
N ARG A 64 -10.21 -5.00 19.25
CA ARG A 64 -9.43 -4.48 18.12
C ARG A 64 -10.11 -3.21 17.62
N CYS A 65 -9.32 -2.18 17.36
CA CYS A 65 -9.85 -0.92 16.87
C CYS A 65 -9.58 -0.80 15.37
N LEU A 66 -10.61 -0.54 14.58
CA LEU A 66 -10.46 -0.18 13.18
C LEU A 66 -10.36 1.34 13.10
N VAL A 67 -9.29 1.86 12.51
CA VAL A 67 -9.14 3.28 12.24
C VAL A 67 -9.61 3.55 10.82
N GLN A 68 -10.63 4.38 10.67
CA GLN A 68 -11.15 4.82 9.39
C GLN A 68 -10.59 6.19 9.03
N THR A 69 -10.01 6.32 7.85
CA THR A 69 -9.52 7.59 7.31
C THR A 69 -10.18 7.87 5.96
N GLY A 70 -10.79 9.06 5.81
CA GLY A 70 -11.43 9.46 4.57
C GLY A 70 -10.43 9.94 3.52
N TYR A 71 -10.66 9.57 2.25
CA TYR A 71 -9.86 9.97 1.10
C TYR A 71 -10.73 10.40 -0.10
N SER A 72 -10.11 11.18 -0.97
CA SER A 72 -10.66 11.60 -2.26
C SER A 72 -9.61 11.47 -3.34
N VAL A 73 -10.07 11.21 -4.57
CA VAL A 73 -9.19 11.13 -5.73
C VAL A 73 -8.69 12.53 -6.05
N SER A 74 -7.37 12.64 -6.21
CA SER A 74 -6.72 13.83 -6.76
C SER A 74 -6.28 13.53 -8.18
N GLN A 75 -6.61 14.39 -9.14
CA GLN A 75 -6.17 14.23 -10.53
C GLN A 75 -4.64 14.12 -10.62
N ALA A 76 -3.90 14.96 -9.89
CA ALA A 76 -2.43 14.93 -9.89
C ALA A 76 -1.88 13.60 -9.34
N GLY A 77 -2.49 13.09 -8.26
CA GLY A 77 -2.10 11.82 -7.68
C GLY A 77 -2.42 10.65 -8.60
N GLU A 78 -3.59 10.68 -9.22
CA GLU A 78 -4.03 9.65 -10.17
C GLU A 78 -3.16 9.60 -11.42
N VAL A 79 -2.82 10.75 -12.00
CA VAL A 79 -1.86 10.84 -13.13
C VAL A 79 -0.49 10.27 -12.73
N THR A 80 -0.01 10.57 -11.52
CA THR A 80 1.27 10.04 -11.04
C THR A 80 1.23 8.51 -10.87
N ARG A 81 0.13 7.98 -10.31
CA ARG A 81 -0.10 6.54 -10.15
C ARG A 81 -0.16 5.82 -11.49
N ILE A 82 -0.94 6.36 -12.44
CA ILE A 82 -1.05 5.84 -13.81
C ILE A 82 0.31 5.90 -14.50
N GLY A 83 1.10 6.95 -14.29
CA GLY A 83 2.46 7.07 -14.82
C GLY A 83 3.36 5.90 -14.39
N TRP A 84 3.33 5.52 -13.11
CA TRP A 84 4.09 4.37 -12.61
C TRP A 84 3.57 3.03 -13.15
N LEU A 85 2.26 2.87 -13.29
CA LEU A 85 1.68 1.68 -13.94
C LEU A 85 2.09 1.61 -15.43
N ALA A 86 2.11 2.74 -16.12
CA ALA A 86 2.55 2.82 -17.51
C ALA A 86 4.04 2.48 -17.66
N VAL A 87 4.90 2.87 -16.71
CA VAL A 87 6.31 2.44 -16.66
C VAL A 87 6.41 0.91 -16.55
N MET A 88 5.63 0.30 -15.66
CA MET A 88 5.60 -1.16 -15.49
C MET A 88 5.14 -1.87 -16.79
N VAL A 89 4.03 -1.43 -17.38
CA VAL A 89 3.50 -2.00 -18.64
C VAL A 89 4.50 -1.81 -19.78
N THR A 90 5.09 -0.63 -19.92
CA THR A 90 6.08 -0.33 -20.97
C THR A 90 7.34 -1.17 -20.78
N ALA A 91 7.80 -1.37 -19.54
CA ALA A 91 8.95 -2.22 -19.24
C ALA A 91 8.68 -3.67 -19.67
N PHE A 92 7.48 -4.19 -19.37
CA PHE A 92 7.08 -5.53 -19.82
C PHE A 92 7.08 -5.65 -21.34
N VAL A 93 6.46 -4.69 -22.05
CA VAL A 93 6.44 -4.69 -23.53
C VAL A 93 7.86 -4.65 -24.08
N VAL A 94 8.73 -3.80 -23.56
CA VAL A 94 10.14 -3.73 -23.99
C VAL A 94 10.89 -5.03 -23.74
N MET A 95 10.67 -5.69 -22.60
CA MET A 95 11.25 -7.02 -22.34
C MET A 95 10.78 -8.06 -23.36
N VAL A 96 9.47 -8.10 -23.64
CA VAL A 96 8.89 -9.03 -24.62
C VAL A 96 9.42 -8.75 -26.02
N LEU A 97 9.69 -7.50 -26.39
CA LEU A 97 10.26 -7.13 -27.69
C LEU A 97 11.76 -7.43 -27.78
N LEU A 98 12.52 -7.22 -26.71
CA LEU A 98 13.97 -7.47 -26.70
C LEU A 98 14.32 -8.95 -26.56
N ALA A 99 13.47 -9.76 -25.93
CA ALA A 99 13.74 -11.19 -25.74
C ALA A 99 13.91 -11.94 -27.08
N PRO A 100 13.03 -11.80 -28.09
CA PRO A 100 13.20 -12.40 -29.41
C PRO A 100 14.45 -11.94 -30.16
N VAL A 101 14.92 -10.70 -29.94
CA VAL A 101 16.10 -10.14 -30.63
C VAL A 101 17.35 -10.98 -30.38
N SER A 102 17.41 -11.68 -29.24
CA SER A 102 18.48 -12.64 -28.92
C SER A 102 18.64 -13.78 -29.93
N TYR A 103 17.56 -14.16 -30.63
CA TYR A 103 17.57 -15.25 -31.60
C TYR A 103 17.93 -14.79 -33.01
N PHE A 104 18.06 -13.48 -33.26
CA PHE A 104 18.28 -12.94 -34.61
C PHE A 104 19.54 -12.06 -34.67
N PRO A 105 20.72 -12.65 -34.93
CA PRO A 105 21.98 -11.92 -35.03
C PRO A 105 22.00 -10.73 -36.00
N ALA A 106 21.27 -10.85 -37.10
CA ALA A 106 21.15 -9.79 -38.09
C ALA A 106 20.48 -8.52 -37.52
N LEU A 107 19.58 -8.65 -36.54
CA LEU A 107 18.85 -7.52 -35.96
C LEU A 107 19.75 -6.63 -35.10
N TYR A 108 20.54 -7.20 -34.18
CA TYR A 108 21.46 -6.38 -33.37
C TYR A 108 22.64 -5.84 -34.21
N ALA A 109 23.10 -6.59 -35.22
CA ALA A 109 24.08 -6.08 -36.18
C ALA A 109 23.56 -4.84 -36.94
N ALA A 110 22.29 -4.85 -37.37
CA ALA A 110 21.64 -3.72 -38.01
C ALA A 110 21.46 -2.51 -37.06
N MET A 111 21.32 -2.77 -35.76
CA MET A 111 21.27 -1.73 -34.72
C MET A 111 22.67 -1.18 -34.35
N GLY A 112 23.72 -1.64 -35.02
CA GLY A 112 25.10 -1.22 -34.74
C GLY A 112 25.58 -1.66 -33.36
N THR A 113 25.07 -2.78 -32.85
CA THR A 113 25.37 -3.28 -31.52
C THR A 113 25.63 -4.79 -31.52
N ASP A 114 26.12 -5.32 -30.40
CA ASP A 114 26.35 -6.74 -30.19
C ASP A 114 25.37 -7.29 -29.15
N TRP A 115 25.52 -8.57 -28.81
CA TRP A 115 24.73 -9.19 -27.75
C TRP A 115 24.83 -8.43 -26.42
N ASN A 116 26.02 -7.98 -26.05
CA ASN A 116 26.24 -7.24 -24.80
C ASN A 116 25.48 -5.91 -24.79
N GLY A 117 25.40 -5.22 -25.92
CA GLY A 117 24.66 -3.99 -26.07
C GLY A 117 23.14 -4.15 -25.99
N ILE A 118 22.58 -5.32 -26.28
CA ILE A 118 21.16 -5.63 -26.02
C ILE A 118 20.95 -6.12 -24.58
N MET A 119 21.87 -6.92 -24.07
CA MET A 119 21.73 -7.57 -22.76
C MET A 119 21.66 -6.56 -21.62
N GLY A 120 22.47 -5.49 -21.66
CA GLY A 120 22.44 -4.42 -20.64
C GLY A 120 21.07 -3.76 -20.50
N PRO A 121 20.51 -3.16 -21.57
CA PRO A 121 19.13 -2.66 -21.64
C PRO A 121 18.07 -3.65 -21.17
N TYR A 122 18.18 -4.92 -21.58
CA TYR A 122 17.24 -5.97 -21.18
C TYR A 122 17.27 -6.21 -19.66
N LEU A 123 18.46 -6.43 -19.08
CA LEU A 123 18.62 -6.64 -17.63
C LEU A 123 18.14 -5.44 -16.82
N PHE A 124 18.46 -4.22 -17.28
CA PHE A 124 17.97 -3.00 -16.64
C PHE A 124 16.44 -2.96 -16.60
N THR A 125 15.80 -3.17 -17.75
CA THR A 125 14.33 -3.16 -17.88
C THR A 125 13.70 -4.28 -17.06
N PHE A 126 14.32 -5.46 -17.04
CA PHE A 126 13.91 -6.60 -16.23
C PHE A 126 13.88 -6.23 -14.74
N VAL A 127 14.93 -5.61 -14.22
CA VAL A 127 15.00 -5.20 -12.81
C VAL A 127 13.94 -4.14 -12.51
N VAL A 128 13.78 -3.13 -13.37
CA VAL A 128 12.76 -2.08 -13.19
C VAL A 128 11.36 -2.68 -13.16
N PHE A 129 11.03 -3.58 -14.09
CA PHE A 129 9.73 -4.25 -14.14
C PHE A 129 9.45 -5.03 -12.86
N HIS A 130 10.35 -5.92 -12.45
CA HIS A 130 10.11 -6.77 -11.28
C HIS A 130 10.08 -5.98 -9.98
N ALA A 131 10.96 -4.98 -9.82
CA ALA A 131 10.97 -4.13 -8.64
C ALA A 131 9.66 -3.33 -8.53
N THR A 132 9.19 -2.74 -9.64
CA THR A 132 7.93 -2.00 -9.64
C THR A 132 6.73 -2.92 -9.45
N ALA A 133 6.67 -4.05 -10.15
CA ALA A 133 5.59 -5.03 -10.00
C ALA A 133 5.50 -5.58 -8.58
N ALA A 134 6.63 -6.00 -7.98
CA ALA A 134 6.66 -6.49 -6.61
C ALA A 134 6.17 -5.42 -5.61
N PHE A 135 6.56 -4.17 -5.82
CA PHE A 135 6.11 -3.05 -5.01
C PHE A 135 4.61 -2.78 -5.16
N PHE A 136 4.09 -2.75 -6.40
CA PHE A 136 2.67 -2.53 -6.66
C PHE A 136 1.79 -3.66 -6.14
N ILE A 137 2.17 -4.92 -6.35
CA ILE A 137 1.40 -6.08 -5.89
C ILE A 137 1.32 -6.08 -4.36
N SER A 138 2.44 -5.83 -3.69
CA SER A 138 2.50 -5.90 -2.22
C SER A 138 1.78 -4.75 -1.52
N PHE A 139 1.70 -3.59 -2.17
CA PHE A 139 1.28 -2.34 -1.53
C PHE A 139 0.24 -1.56 -2.31
N TYR A 140 -0.50 -2.22 -3.20
CA TYR A 140 -1.41 -1.55 -4.12
C TYR A 140 -2.34 -0.56 -3.40
N ASP A 141 -3.00 -0.99 -2.33
CA ASP A 141 -3.95 -0.17 -1.58
C ASP A 141 -3.26 0.98 -0.82
N ALA A 142 -2.10 0.72 -0.21
CA ALA A 142 -1.31 1.75 0.45
C ALA A 142 -0.80 2.81 -0.55
N ILE A 143 -0.34 2.39 -1.73
CA ILE A 143 0.09 3.27 -2.82
C ILE A 143 -1.10 4.09 -3.34
N ARG A 144 -2.24 3.44 -3.56
CA ARG A 144 -3.47 4.09 -4.00
C ARG A 144 -3.91 5.17 -3.00
N ALA A 145 -3.94 4.84 -1.71
CA ALA A 145 -4.25 5.81 -0.65
C ALA A 145 -3.19 6.92 -0.53
N TRP A 146 -1.92 6.63 -0.81
CA TRP A 146 -0.86 7.64 -0.84
C TRP A 146 -1.07 8.66 -1.96
N PHE A 147 -1.49 8.21 -3.15
CA PHE A 147 -1.85 9.10 -4.26
C PHE A 147 -3.22 9.78 -4.12
N MET A 148 -3.95 9.49 -3.04
CA MET A 148 -5.18 10.20 -2.69
C MET A 148 -4.93 11.34 -1.69
N VAL A 149 -5.86 12.28 -1.69
CA VAL A 149 -5.90 13.41 -0.76
C VAL A 149 -6.85 13.04 0.39
N PRO A 150 -6.40 13.12 1.66
CA PRO A 150 -7.28 12.85 2.79
C PRO A 150 -8.44 13.84 2.80
N GLN A 151 -9.60 13.43 3.29
CA GLN A 151 -10.81 14.26 3.44
C GLN A 151 -11.58 13.84 4.69
N SER A 152 -12.50 14.69 5.15
CA SER A 152 -13.43 14.31 6.20
C SER A 152 -14.30 13.15 5.72
N LEU A 153 -14.66 12.24 6.63
CA LEU A 153 -15.52 11.08 6.30
C LEU A 153 -16.86 11.53 5.68
N ALA A 154 -17.35 12.71 6.05
CA ALA A 154 -18.58 13.31 5.52
C ALA A 154 -18.55 13.61 4.01
N THR A 155 -17.37 13.77 3.40
CA THR A 155 -17.23 14.07 1.95
C THR A 155 -16.31 13.11 1.21
N ALA A 156 -15.65 12.19 1.91
CA ALA A 156 -14.66 11.28 1.35
C ALA A 156 -15.27 10.26 0.37
N GLY A 157 -14.79 10.17 -0.86
CA GLY A 157 -15.24 9.15 -1.83
C GLY A 157 -14.66 7.75 -1.57
N TYR A 158 -13.63 7.66 -0.74
CA TYR A 158 -12.98 6.41 -0.35
C TYR A 158 -12.69 6.42 1.14
N VAL A 159 -12.73 5.25 1.78
CA VAL A 159 -12.35 5.08 3.18
C VAL A 159 -11.22 4.06 3.25
N LEU A 160 -10.12 4.45 3.86
CA LEU A 160 -9.04 3.54 4.23
C LEU A 160 -9.35 2.99 5.61
N ILE A 161 -9.38 1.67 5.72
CA ILE A 161 -9.59 0.95 6.97
C ILE A 161 -8.26 0.33 7.36
N GLU A 162 -7.77 0.71 8.54
CA GLU A 162 -6.54 0.19 9.12
C GLU A 162 -6.90 -0.60 10.38
N GLU A 163 -6.48 -1.86 10.47
CA GLU A 163 -6.59 -2.63 11.71
C GLU A 163 -5.48 -2.17 12.67
N GLU A 164 -5.86 -1.62 13.82
CA GLU A 164 -4.93 -1.32 14.92
C GLU A 164 -4.52 -2.66 15.55
N VAL A 165 -3.50 -3.29 14.97
CA VAL A 165 -2.86 -4.45 15.57
C VAL A 165 -2.13 -3.95 16.81
N PRO A 166 -2.46 -4.47 18.03
CA PRO A 166 -1.70 -4.14 19.22
C PRO A 166 -0.23 -4.37 18.92
N ALA A 167 0.63 -3.40 19.27
CA ALA A 167 2.07 -3.57 19.09
C ALA A 167 2.43 -4.96 19.65
N LEU A 168 2.87 -5.87 18.77
CA LEU A 168 3.28 -7.19 19.23
C LEU A 168 4.32 -6.95 20.30
N ASP A 169 4.07 -7.45 21.50
CA ASP A 169 5.06 -7.44 22.56
C ASP A 169 6.30 -8.16 22.01
N GLU A 170 7.39 -7.41 21.82
CA GLU A 170 8.62 -7.90 21.19
C GLU A 170 9.22 -9.10 21.96
N THR A 171 8.75 -9.33 23.19
CA THR A 171 9.11 -10.46 24.05
C THR A 171 8.48 -11.80 23.64
N VAL A 172 7.39 -11.80 22.84
CA VAL A 172 6.61 -13.03 22.56
C VAL A 172 7.01 -13.70 21.23
N MET A 173 7.66 -12.96 20.32
CA MET A 173 8.16 -13.48 19.04
C MET A 173 9.68 -13.71 19.07
N GLY A 174 10.20 -14.23 20.17
CA GLY A 174 11.52 -14.85 20.17
C GLY A 174 11.44 -16.12 19.32
N ASP A 175 12.29 -16.24 18.29
CA ASP A 175 12.43 -17.50 17.57
C ASP A 175 12.80 -18.58 18.61
N PRO A 176 12.07 -19.70 18.73
CA PRO A 176 12.39 -20.77 19.67
C PRO A 176 13.80 -21.35 19.50
N GLY A 177 14.52 -20.99 18.42
CA GLY A 177 15.95 -21.26 18.22
C GLY A 177 16.92 -20.09 18.48
N GLU A 178 16.47 -18.86 18.78
CA GLU A 178 17.34 -17.72 19.08
C GLU A 178 17.85 -17.83 20.53
N THR A 179 18.85 -18.69 20.75
CA THR A 179 19.62 -18.69 21.99
C THR A 179 20.29 -17.33 22.14
N SER A 180 20.12 -16.68 23.29
CA SER A 180 20.63 -15.35 23.65
C SER A 180 22.15 -15.16 23.55
N ASP A 181 22.89 -16.22 23.20
CA ASP A 181 24.29 -16.38 23.54
C ASP A 181 25.25 -16.33 22.34
N GLU A 182 24.76 -16.16 21.10
CA GLU A 182 25.64 -15.88 19.97
C GLU A 182 25.83 -14.36 19.79
N PRO A 183 27.03 -13.81 20.08
CA PRO A 183 27.28 -12.38 19.95
C PRO A 183 27.36 -12.02 18.47
N LEU A 184 26.20 -11.75 17.87
CA LEU A 184 26.14 -11.10 16.56
C LEU A 184 26.92 -9.79 16.62
N PRO A 185 27.80 -9.51 15.63
CA PRO A 185 28.52 -8.24 15.53
C PRO A 185 27.56 -7.04 15.65
N SER A 186 28.00 -5.95 16.28
CA SER A 186 27.15 -4.76 16.51
C SER A 186 26.53 -4.19 15.22
N ILE A 187 27.21 -4.36 14.08
CA ILE A 187 26.74 -3.94 12.77
C ILE A 187 25.56 -4.81 12.30
N SER A 188 25.62 -6.13 12.46
CA SER A 188 24.53 -7.01 12.05
C SER A 188 23.28 -6.77 12.89
N ARG A 189 23.42 -6.51 14.20
CA ARG A 189 22.27 -6.12 15.06
C ARG A 189 21.59 -4.84 14.59
N ARG A 190 22.36 -3.82 14.19
CA ARG A 190 21.80 -2.57 13.64
C ARG A 190 21.06 -2.81 12.33
N ILE A 191 21.62 -3.66 11.45
CA ILE A 191 20.98 -4.03 10.18
C ILE A 191 19.67 -4.79 10.44
N LEU A 192 19.68 -5.78 11.33
CA LEU A 192 18.51 -6.57 11.72
C LEU A 192 17.42 -5.71 12.36
N ALA A 193 17.77 -4.79 13.26
CA ALA A 193 16.82 -3.88 13.88
C ALA A 193 16.15 -2.96 12.84
N ASN A 194 16.94 -2.37 11.93
CA ASN A 194 16.41 -1.57 10.84
C ASN A 194 15.52 -2.40 9.90
N TRP A 195 15.92 -3.63 9.59
CA TRP A 195 15.15 -4.55 8.75
C TRP A 195 13.82 -4.95 9.39
N ARG A 196 13.80 -5.25 10.70
CA ARG A 196 12.57 -5.51 11.47
C ARG A 196 11.64 -4.30 11.42
N GLN A 197 12.16 -3.08 11.58
CA GLN A 197 11.36 -1.87 11.48
C GLN A 197 10.77 -1.68 10.07
N VAL A 198 11.53 -2.01 9.03
CA VAL A 198 11.06 -1.99 7.63
C VAL A 198 9.96 -3.04 7.42
N ILE A 199 10.15 -4.27 7.89
CA ILE A 199 9.14 -5.35 7.81
C ILE A 199 7.86 -4.98 8.57
N GLN A 200 7.97 -4.40 9.77
CA GLN A 200 6.79 -3.96 10.52
C GLN A 200 6.02 -2.89 9.77
N ARG A 201 6.72 -1.91 9.17
CA ARG A 201 6.09 -0.90 8.29
C ARG A 201 5.47 -1.53 7.05
N PHE A 202 6.13 -2.55 6.48
CA PHE A 202 5.61 -3.32 5.35
C PHE A 202 4.30 -4.01 5.73
N ARG A 203 4.29 -4.75 6.84
CA ARG A 203 3.12 -5.48 7.34
C ARG A 203 1.97 -4.53 7.66
N ALA A 204 2.26 -3.41 8.33
CA ALA A 204 1.27 -2.39 8.61
C ALA A 204 0.71 -1.72 7.34
N ALA A 205 1.53 -1.57 6.29
CA ALA A 205 1.08 -1.05 5.00
C ALA A 205 0.28 -2.08 4.19
N SER A 206 0.59 -3.38 4.30
CA SER A 206 -0.17 -4.45 3.64
C SER A 206 -1.51 -4.76 4.34
N GLN A 207 -1.68 -4.35 5.60
CA GLN A 207 -2.93 -4.51 6.37
C GLN A 207 -3.93 -3.36 6.16
N LYS A 208 -3.70 -2.52 5.14
CA LYS A 208 -4.59 -1.41 4.80
C LYS A 208 -5.47 -1.83 3.65
N SER A 209 -6.78 -1.64 3.81
CA SER A 209 -7.73 -1.86 2.73
C SER A 209 -8.46 -0.56 2.41
N ILE A 210 -8.60 -0.27 1.12
CA ILE A 210 -9.32 0.92 0.65
C ILE A 210 -10.65 0.53 0.02
N VAL A 211 -11.74 1.09 0.56
CA VAL A 211 -13.11 0.78 0.15
C VAL A 211 -13.74 2.03 -0.50
N PRO A 212 -14.40 1.90 -1.66
CA PRO A 212 -15.18 2.99 -2.23
C PRO A 212 -16.42 3.30 -1.37
N VAL A 213 -16.80 4.57 -1.28
CA VAL A 213 -18.08 4.95 -0.65
C VAL A 213 -19.16 4.96 -1.71
N GLU A 214 -20.21 4.16 -1.47
CA GLU A 214 -21.39 4.08 -2.31
C GLU A 214 -22.50 4.96 -1.75
N VAL A 215 -23.41 5.41 -2.61
CA VAL A 215 -24.61 6.16 -2.22
C VAL A 215 -25.80 5.27 -2.54
N SER A 216 -26.52 4.86 -1.50
CA SER A 216 -27.74 4.07 -1.61
C SER A 216 -28.85 4.86 -2.31
N ASP A 217 -29.86 4.18 -2.85
CA ASP A 217 -31.04 4.78 -3.49
C ASP A 217 -31.78 5.77 -2.57
N GLY A 218 -31.63 5.61 -1.25
CA GLY A 218 -32.17 6.53 -0.23
C GLY A 218 -31.30 7.77 0.07
N GLY A 219 -30.15 7.92 -0.58
CA GLY A 219 -29.20 9.02 -0.35
C GLY A 219 -28.21 8.78 0.80
N ASP A 220 -28.31 7.64 1.48
CA ASP A 220 -27.38 7.26 2.55
C ASP A 220 -26.03 6.80 1.98
N ARG A 221 -24.94 7.19 2.65
CA ARG A 221 -23.57 6.85 2.24
C ARG A 221 -23.13 5.58 2.94
N VAL A 222 -22.84 4.53 2.18
CA VAL A 222 -22.54 3.19 2.68
C VAL A 222 -21.14 2.77 2.24
N ILE A 223 -20.46 2.01 3.09
CA ILE A 223 -19.23 1.30 2.76
C ILE A 223 -19.44 -0.18 3.05
N GLU A 224 -19.08 -1.04 2.11
CA GLU A 224 -19.08 -2.49 2.33
C GLU A 224 -17.64 -2.94 2.61
N TYR A 225 -17.39 -3.42 3.82
CA TYR A 225 -16.07 -3.91 4.22
C TYR A 225 -16.18 -5.32 4.76
N THR A 226 -15.69 -6.28 4.00
CA THR A 226 -15.76 -7.70 4.36
C THR A 226 -14.69 -8.03 5.40
N CYS A 227 -15.09 -8.13 6.68
CA CYS A 227 -14.29 -8.76 7.72
C CYS A 227 -15.08 -9.88 8.40
N VAL A 228 -15.27 -11.00 7.67
CA VAL A 228 -15.74 -12.23 8.31
C VAL A 228 -14.54 -12.96 8.87
N ARG A 229 -14.46 -13.03 10.20
CA ARG A 229 -13.50 -13.88 10.90
C ARG A 229 -14.16 -15.18 11.26
N TYR A 230 -13.39 -16.26 11.23
CA TYR A 230 -13.86 -17.56 11.70
C TYR A 230 -13.14 -17.95 12.97
N LEU A 231 -13.89 -18.43 13.96
CA LEU A 231 -13.40 -19.06 15.18
C LEU A 231 -13.53 -20.57 15.00
N TYR A 232 -12.49 -21.31 15.35
CA TYR A 232 -12.56 -22.77 15.41
C TYR A 232 -13.24 -23.18 16.72
N GLU A 233 -14.29 -23.97 16.63
CA GLU A 233 -15.03 -24.52 17.76
C GLU A 233 -14.66 -25.99 17.92
N GLU A 234 -13.95 -26.33 19.00
CA GLU A 234 -13.45 -27.69 19.25
C GLU A 234 -14.59 -28.69 19.50
N GLU A 235 -15.70 -28.24 20.12
CA GLU A 235 -16.86 -29.10 20.41
C GLU A 235 -17.57 -29.57 19.13
N GLU A 236 -17.57 -28.73 18.11
CA GLU A 236 -18.25 -28.99 16.83
C GLU A 236 -17.28 -29.28 15.68
N ASP A 237 -15.97 -29.31 15.97
CA ASP A 237 -14.86 -29.51 15.02
C ASP A 237 -15.03 -28.69 13.73
N ARG A 238 -15.41 -27.40 13.87
CA ARG A 238 -15.68 -26.54 12.71
C ARG A 238 -15.31 -25.08 12.94
N PHE A 239 -15.07 -24.38 11.84
CA PHE A 239 -14.90 -22.94 11.82
C PHE A 239 -16.27 -22.25 11.71
N ARG A 240 -16.68 -21.48 12.72
CA ARG A 240 -17.89 -20.64 12.69
C ARG A 240 -17.54 -19.16 12.56
N PRO A 241 -18.34 -18.32 11.88
CA PRO A 241 -18.08 -16.89 11.85
C PRO A 241 -18.14 -16.30 13.27
N ALA A 242 -17.16 -15.46 13.61
CA ALA A 242 -17.03 -14.80 14.92
C ALA A 242 -18.14 -13.78 15.20
N ALA A 243 -18.89 -13.39 14.17
CA ALA A 243 -19.96 -12.41 14.21
C ALA A 243 -21.31 -13.07 13.98
N GLU A 244 -21.75 -13.91 14.93
CA GLU A 244 -23.14 -14.35 14.99
C GLU A 244 -24.00 -13.29 15.72
N SER A 245 -24.12 -12.12 15.11
CA SER A 245 -25.28 -11.24 15.30
C SER A 245 -25.52 -10.46 14.01
N THR A 246 -25.88 -11.19 12.96
CA THR A 246 -26.53 -10.62 11.78
C THR A 246 -27.92 -10.13 12.18
N GLU A 247 -27.99 -8.96 12.82
CA GLU A 247 -29.15 -8.03 12.88
C GLU A 247 -28.85 -6.85 13.83
N ILE A 248 -27.74 -6.12 13.63
CA ILE A 248 -27.60 -4.82 14.29
C ILE A 248 -28.56 -3.85 13.59
N THR A 249 -29.68 -3.56 14.24
CA THR A 249 -30.66 -2.59 13.74
C THR A 249 -30.03 -1.19 13.62
N PRO A 250 -30.54 -0.31 12.73
CA PRO A 250 -30.04 1.06 12.61
C PRO A 250 -30.04 1.84 13.94
N GLU A 251 -30.94 1.52 14.87
CA GLU A 251 -30.98 2.12 16.21
C GLU A 251 -29.86 1.60 17.13
N GLU A 252 -29.54 0.32 17.05
CA GLU A 252 -28.45 -0.30 17.81
C GLU A 252 -27.08 0.17 17.30
N SER A 253 -26.94 0.33 15.98
CA SER A 253 -25.78 1.00 15.37
C SER A 253 -25.61 2.43 15.91
N ARG A 254 -26.70 3.21 16.02
CA ARG A 254 -26.64 4.57 16.61
C ARG A 254 -26.22 4.56 18.09
N ARG A 255 -26.59 3.54 18.87
CA ARG A 255 -26.18 3.39 20.28
C ARG A 255 -24.69 3.02 20.42
N LEU A 256 -24.17 2.18 19.54
CA LEU A 256 -22.75 1.78 19.54
C LEU A 256 -21.81 2.89 19.03
N LEU A 257 -22.36 3.86 18.30
CA LEU A 257 -21.63 4.97 17.69
C LEU A 257 -21.75 6.32 18.44
N ALA A 258 -22.53 6.37 19.53
CA ALA A 258 -22.74 7.54 20.39
C ALA A 258 -21.70 7.59 21.53
#